data_AF-A0A0A2SUA3-F1
#
_entry.id   AF-A0A0A2SUA3-F1
#
_cell.length_a   1.000
_cell.length_b   1.000
_cell.length_c   1.000
_cell.angle_alpha   90.00
_cell.angle_beta   90.00
_cell.angle_gamma   90.00
#
_symmetry.space_group_name_H-M   'P 1'
#
loop_
_entity.id
_entity.type
_entity.pdbx_description
1 polymer ?
#
loop_
_entity_poly.entity_id
_entity_poly.type
_entity_poly.pdbx_seq_one_letter_code
_entity_poly.pdbx_strand_id
1 'polypeptide(L)'
;MTQPILALMKKLNRQLNEFSFHLQSVENASLEVICQLQELEKELHPPSPSPLPMSINPEFEINRLNYITQKQRKKDELELDLKNHKMLEDKLKDKILRVKTELNMLEKYFEREQQVQKRQQQIVQDNALDEWVIQQKEPA
;
A
#
# COMPACT_ATOMS: atom_id res chain seq x y z
N MET A 1 -0.99 31.54 -6.99
CA MET A 1 0.04 30.55 -6.59
C MET A 1 -0.56 29.15 -6.33
N THR A 2 -1.62 28.73 -7.02
CA THR A 2 -2.34 27.48 -6.72
C THR A 2 -1.94 26.29 -7.60
N GLN A 3 -1.39 26.55 -8.80
CA GLN A 3 -1.07 25.48 -9.76
C GLN A 3 0.05 24.52 -9.32
N PRO A 4 1.15 24.96 -8.69
CA PRO A 4 2.21 24.05 -8.24
C PRO A 4 1.73 23.05 -7.17
N ILE A 5 0.88 23.51 -6.24
CA ILE A 5 0.30 22.68 -5.17
C ILE A 5 -0.65 21.64 -5.75
N LEU A 6 -1.53 22.06 -6.67
CA LEU A 6 -2.43 21.13 -7.37
C LEU A 6 -1.67 20.09 -8.20
N ALA A 7 -0.56 20.47 -8.84
CA ALA A 7 0.30 19.54 -9.56
C ALA A 7 0.96 18.52 -8.61
N LEU A 8 1.43 18.97 -7.44
CA LEU A 8 1.99 18.11 -6.41
C LEU A 8 0.95 17.13 -5.85
N MET A 9 -0.26 17.60 -5.52
CA MET A 9 -1.36 16.75 -5.05
C MET A 9 -1.75 15.71 -6.10
N LYS A 10 -1.81 16.07 -7.39
CA LYS A 10 -2.05 15.10 -8.47
C LYS A 10 -0.95 14.04 -8.55
N LYS A 11 0.31 14.44 -8.40
CA LYS A 11 1.45 13.51 -8.40
C LYS A 11 1.39 12.54 -7.22
N LEU A 12 1.12 13.05 -6.01
CA LEU A 12 0.98 12.23 -4.80
C LEU A 12 -0.19 11.26 -4.90
N ASN A 13 -1.34 11.70 -5.43
CA ASN A 13 -2.48 10.81 -5.69
C ASN A 13 -2.15 9.70 -6.69
N ARG A 14 -1.39 10.01 -7.75
CA ARG A 14 -0.91 8.99 -8.69
C ARG A 14 -0.01 7.97 -7.99
N GLN A 15 0.95 8.43 -7.17
CA GLN A 15 1.83 7.55 -6.40
C GLN A 15 1.04 6.69 -5.41
N LEU A 16 0.02 7.24 -4.77
CA LEU A 16 -0.87 6.50 -3.86
C LEU A 16 -1.59 5.36 -4.59
N ASN A 17 -2.12 5.64 -5.78
CA ASN A 17 -2.77 4.62 -6.61
C ASN A 17 -1.77 3.53 -7.04
N GLU A 18 -0.56 3.93 -7.48
CA GLU A 18 0.51 3.00 -7.86
C GLU A 18 0.89 2.09 -6.68
N PHE A 19 1.14 2.66 -5.50
CA PHE A 19 1.47 1.87 -4.31
C PHE A 19 0.33 0.95 -3.87
N SER A 20 -0.92 1.40 -3.99
CA SER A 20 -2.08 0.59 -3.63
C SER A 20 -2.26 -0.60 -4.57
N PHE A 21 -2.06 -0.37 -5.88
CA PHE A 21 -2.05 -1.44 -6.88
C PHE A 21 -0.93 -2.46 -6.62
N HIS A 22 0.28 -1.98 -6.34
CA HIS A 22 1.39 -2.86 -5.98
C HIS A 22 1.12 -3.64 -4.70
N LEU A 23 0.52 -3.02 -3.69
CA LEU A 23 0.17 -3.71 -2.45
C LEU A 23 -0.79 -4.87 -2.72
N GLN A 24 -1.86 -4.62 -3.47
CA GLN A 24 -2.83 -5.66 -3.84
C GLN A 24 -2.17 -6.80 -4.63
N SER A 25 -1.25 -6.48 -5.55
CA SER A 25 -0.50 -7.48 -6.31
C SER A 25 0.36 -8.36 -5.40
N VAL A 26 1.03 -7.78 -4.39
CA VAL A 26 1.86 -8.53 -3.45
C VAL A 26 1.01 -9.37 -2.51
N GLU A 27 -0.12 -8.84 -2.03
CA GLU A 27 -1.07 -9.59 -1.20
C GLU A 27 -1.62 -10.82 -1.93
N ASN A 28 -1.94 -10.69 -3.23
CA ASN A 28 -2.36 -11.83 -4.04
C ASN A 28 -1.24 -12.88 -4.18
N ALA A 29 -0.01 -12.45 -4.47
CA ALA A 29 1.13 -13.36 -4.56
C ALA A 29 1.43 -14.06 -3.21
N SER A 30 1.26 -13.34 -2.10
CA SER A 30 1.36 -13.87 -0.73
C SER A 30 0.33 -14.97 -0.49
N LEU A 31 -0.93 -14.75 -0.91
CA LEU A 31 -2.00 -15.76 -0.82
C LEU A 31 -1.70 -17.00 -1.66
N GLU A 32 -1.20 -16.83 -2.88
CA GLU A 32 -0.80 -17.96 -3.73
C GLU A 32 0.28 -18.82 -3.08
N VAL A 33 1.31 -18.18 -2.49
CA VAL A 33 2.37 -18.87 -1.75
C VAL A 33 1.81 -19.60 -0.52
N ILE A 34 0.89 -18.99 0.21
CA ILE A 34 0.21 -19.64 1.35
C ILE A 34 -0.55 -20.90 0.90
N CYS A 35 -1.30 -20.82 -0.20
CA CYS A 35 -1.99 -21.98 -0.75
C CYS A 35 -1.01 -23.10 -1.13
N GLN A 36 0.10 -22.76 -1.80
CA GLN A 36 1.13 -23.75 -2.16
C GLN A 36 1.79 -24.40 -0.93
N LEU A 37 2.05 -23.62 0.12
CA LEU A 37 2.57 -24.15 1.38
C LEU A 37 1.59 -25.13 2.04
N GLN A 38 0.30 -24.81 2.05
CA GLN A 38 -0.74 -25.70 2.59
C GLN A 38 -0.88 -26.99 1.79
N GLU A 39 -0.79 -26.94 0.47
CA GLU A 39 -0.79 -28.12 -0.39
C GLU A 39 0.43 -29.00 -0.11
N LEU A 40 1.61 -28.40 -0.02
CA LEU A 40 2.86 -29.10 0.26
C LEU A 40 2.86 -29.73 1.66
N GLU A 41 2.27 -29.07 2.65
CA GLU A 41 2.13 -29.61 4.00
C GLU A 41 1.22 -30.85 4.03
N LYS A 42 0.13 -30.86 3.26
CA LYS A 42 -0.74 -32.03 3.08
C LYS A 42 -0.03 -33.19 2.39
N GLU A 43 0.84 -32.91 1.41
CA GLU A 43 1.64 -33.95 0.74
C GLU A 43 2.69 -34.57 1.67
N LEU A 44 3.29 -33.77 2.56
CA LEU A 44 4.27 -34.25 3.54
C LEU A 44 3.64 -35.05 4.69
N HIS A 45 2.41 -34.70 5.08
CA HIS A 45 1.69 -35.32 6.19
C HIS A 45 0.33 -35.85 5.74
N PRO A 46 0.29 -36.91 4.91
CA PRO A 46 -0.96 -37.50 4.49
C PRO A 46 -1.77 -37.98 5.71
N PRO A 47 -3.11 -37.87 5.69
CA PRO A 47 -3.97 -38.08 6.86
C PRO A 47 -4.05 -39.54 7.38
N SER A 48 -3.21 -40.46 6.88
CA SER A 48 -3.11 -41.81 7.40
C SER A 48 -1.73 -42.40 7.08
N PRO A 49 -1.04 -43.04 8.04
CA PRO A 49 0.10 -43.87 7.71
C PRO A 49 -0.41 -45.15 7.04
N SER A 50 -0.16 -45.28 5.74
CA SER A 50 -0.19 -46.60 5.09
C SER A 50 0.72 -47.56 5.88
N PRO A 51 0.25 -48.78 6.20
CA PRO A 51 0.98 -49.69 7.09
C PRO A 51 2.41 -49.90 6.59
N LEU A 52 3.37 -49.70 7.49
CA LEU A 52 4.79 -49.93 7.21
C LEU A 52 4.97 -51.35 6.67
N PRO A 53 5.60 -51.54 5.50
CA PRO A 53 5.84 -52.86 4.97
C PRO A 53 6.72 -53.66 5.94
N MET A 54 6.37 -54.93 6.15
CA MET A 54 7.01 -55.84 7.11
C MET A 54 8.50 -56.12 6.78
N SER A 55 8.97 -55.73 5.59
CA SER A 55 10.39 -55.69 5.22
C SER A 55 10.77 -54.32 4.66
N ILE A 56 11.88 -53.76 5.15
CA ILE A 56 12.45 -52.51 4.64
C ILE A 56 13.10 -52.79 3.28
N ASN A 57 12.65 -52.11 2.24
CA ASN A 57 13.35 -52.05 0.96
C ASN A 57 14.23 -50.79 0.95
N PRO A 58 15.58 -50.92 0.97
CA PRO A 58 16.49 -49.77 1.03
C PRO A 58 16.35 -48.80 -0.14
N GLU A 59 16.12 -49.28 -1.36
CA GLU A 59 15.96 -48.42 -2.54
C GLU A 59 14.67 -47.60 -2.45
N PHE A 60 13.59 -48.21 -1.97
CA PHE A 60 12.32 -47.52 -1.73
C PHE A 60 12.46 -46.45 -0.65
N GLU A 61 13.14 -46.75 0.46
CA GLU A 61 13.33 -45.78 1.55
C GLU A 61 14.22 -44.62 1.12
N ILE A 62 15.29 -44.87 0.36
CA ILE A 62 16.14 -43.82 -0.22
C ILE A 62 15.30 -42.90 -1.12
N ASN A 63 14.46 -43.46 -1.99
CA ASN A 63 13.59 -42.67 -2.86
C ASN A 63 12.56 -41.84 -2.07
N ARG A 64 11.98 -42.43 -1.02
CA ARG A 64 11.07 -41.74 -0.11
C ARG A 64 11.75 -40.57 0.61
N LEU A 65 12.95 -40.79 1.16
CA LEU A 65 13.72 -39.73 1.83
C LEU A 65 14.16 -38.63 0.86
N ASN A 66 14.54 -38.98 -0.37
CA ASN A 66 14.85 -38.01 -1.41
C ASN A 66 13.64 -37.15 -1.77
N TYR A 67 12.46 -37.77 -1.92
CA TYR A 67 11.21 -37.05 -2.16
C TYR A 67 10.88 -36.08 -1.03
N ILE A 68 10.92 -36.54 0.23
CA ILE A 68 10.67 -35.70 1.41
C ILE A 68 11.66 -34.54 1.45
N THR A 69 12.94 -34.80 1.19
CA THR A 69 13.99 -33.77 1.19
C THR A 69 13.74 -32.71 0.11
N GLN A 70 13.33 -33.11 -1.10
CA GLN A 70 12.98 -32.17 -2.17
C GLN A 70 11.77 -31.30 -1.80
N LYS A 71 10.74 -31.91 -1.21
CA LYS A 71 9.56 -31.18 -0.75
C LYS A 71 9.88 -30.22 0.39
N GLN A 72 10.72 -30.61 1.34
CA GLN A 72 11.17 -29.73 2.42
C GLN A 72 11.96 -28.54 1.87
N ARG A 73 12.86 -28.73 0.91
CA ARG A 73 13.57 -27.61 0.26
C ARG A 73 12.61 -26.63 -0.41
N LYS A 74 11.63 -27.15 -1.14
CA LYS A 74 10.59 -26.31 -1.77
C LYS A 74 9.75 -25.56 -0.71
N LYS A 75 9.48 -26.18 0.44
CA LYS A 75 8.82 -25.51 1.57
C LYS A 75 9.66 -24.34 2.07
N ASP A 76 10.95 -24.56 2.31
CA ASP A 76 11.87 -23.53 2.80
C ASP A 76 11.98 -22.34 1.82
N GLU A 77 11.99 -22.62 0.51
CA GLU A 77 11.95 -21.61 -0.56
C GLU A 77 10.66 -20.78 -0.50
N LEU A 78 9.50 -21.44 -0.43
CA LEU A 78 8.21 -20.75 -0.34
C LEU A 78 8.04 -19.95 0.96
N GLU A 79 8.57 -20.43 2.09
CA GLU A 79 8.58 -19.68 3.34
C GLU A 79 9.45 -18.41 3.26
N LEU A 80 10.58 -18.49 2.56
CA LEU A 80 11.42 -17.33 2.28
C LEU A 80 10.69 -16.31 1.40
N ASP A 81 10.02 -16.76 0.33
CA ASP A 81 9.22 -15.91 -0.55
C ASP A 81 8.09 -15.22 0.21
N LEU A 82 7.38 -15.96 1.07
CA LEU A 82 6.33 -15.40 1.93
C LEU A 82 6.88 -14.33 2.87
N LYS A 83 8.06 -14.55 3.45
CA LYS A 83 8.73 -13.55 4.29
C LYS A 83 9.09 -12.30 3.49
N ASN A 84 9.57 -12.46 2.26
CA ASN A 84 9.90 -11.35 1.37
C ASN A 84 8.64 -10.56 0.98
N HIS A 85 7.53 -11.23 0.66
CA HIS A 85 6.25 -10.59 0.39
C HIS A 85 5.76 -9.78 1.58
N LYS A 86 5.76 -10.34 2.80
CA LYS A 86 5.37 -9.62 4.02
C LYS A 86 6.22 -8.36 4.26
N MET A 87 7.53 -8.46 4.11
CA MET A 87 8.42 -7.29 4.24
C MET A 87 8.10 -6.21 3.18
N LEU A 88 7.73 -6.62 1.96
CA LEU A 88 7.35 -5.69 0.90
C LEU A 88 5.98 -5.05 1.16
N GLU A 89 5.00 -5.81 1.66
CA GLU A 89 3.70 -5.30 2.09
C GLU A 89 3.86 -4.21 3.15
N ASP A 90 4.66 -4.47 4.19
CA ASP A 90 4.90 -3.50 5.26
C ASP A 90 5.50 -2.20 4.72
N LYS A 91 6.52 -2.31 3.84
CA LYS A 91 7.12 -1.15 3.17
C LYS A 91 6.12 -0.37 2.32
N LEU A 92 5.20 -1.05 1.65
CA LEU A 92 4.17 -0.40 0.83
C LEU A 92 3.12 0.27 1.71
N LYS A 93 2.68 -0.38 2.79
CA LYS A 93 1.75 0.19 3.78
C LYS A 93 2.32 1.47 4.40
N ASP A 94 3.59 1.46 4.77
CA ASP A 94 4.29 2.65 5.29
C ASP A 94 4.34 3.79 4.26
N LYS A 95 4.67 3.48 3.00
CA LYS A 95 4.69 4.48 1.91
C LYS A 95 3.30 5.06 1.66
N ILE A 96 2.27 4.23 1.64
CA ILE A 96 0.87 4.68 1.47
C ILE A 96 0.48 5.59 2.64
N LEU A 97 0.79 5.21 3.88
CA LEU A 97 0.50 6.02 5.05
C LEU A 97 1.16 7.39 4.94
N ARG A 98 2.45 7.43 4.60
CA ARG A 98 3.21 8.66 4.42
C ARG A 98 2.58 9.57 3.36
N VAL A 99 2.26 9.02 2.18
CA VAL A 99 1.65 9.80 1.09
C VAL A 99 0.27 10.32 1.49
N LYS A 100 -0.54 9.54 2.22
CA LYS A 100 -1.83 10.00 2.77
C LYS A 100 -1.65 11.16 3.74
N THR A 101 -0.64 11.09 4.62
CA THR A 101 -0.33 12.19 5.53
C THR A 101 0.11 13.44 4.78
N GLU A 102 0.98 13.30 3.78
CA GLU A 102 1.45 14.42 2.94
C GLU A 102 0.29 15.08 2.17
N LEU A 103 -0.62 14.29 1.60
CA LEU A 103 -1.83 14.79 0.95
C LEU A 103 -2.72 15.58 1.92
N ASN A 104 -3.00 15.03 3.11
CA ASN A 104 -3.82 15.70 4.13
C ASN A 104 -3.18 17.04 4.58
N MET A 105 -1.85 17.09 4.70
CA MET A 105 -1.15 18.34 5.00
C MET A 105 -1.31 19.38 3.89
N LEU A 106 -1.20 18.97 2.62
CA LEU A 106 -1.38 19.85 1.48
C LEU A 106 -2.83 20.32 1.34
N GLU A 107 -3.81 19.48 1.61
CA GLU A 107 -5.24 19.84 1.63
C GLU A 107 -5.49 20.94 2.67
N LYS A 108 -5.04 20.74 3.91
CA LYS A 108 -5.17 21.76 4.97
C LYS A 108 -4.45 23.06 4.62
N TYR A 109 -3.29 22.98 3.99
CA TYR A 109 -2.56 24.17 3.54
C TYR A 109 -3.35 24.93 2.47
N PHE A 110 -3.87 24.20 1.48
CA PHE A 110 -4.65 24.76 0.39
C PHE A 110 -5.96 25.41 0.89
N GLU A 111 -6.65 24.78 1.84
CA GLU A 111 -7.84 25.36 2.49
C GLU A 111 -7.51 26.68 3.20
N ARG A 112 -6.39 26.73 3.94
CA ARG A 112 -5.95 27.96 4.62
C ARG A 112 -5.65 29.08 3.62
N GLU A 113 -4.93 28.78 2.53
CA GLU A 113 -4.65 29.78 1.49
C GLU A 113 -5.94 30.31 0.85
N GLN A 114 -6.92 29.43 0.57
CA GLN A 114 -8.22 29.86 0.04
C GLN A 114 -8.97 30.77 1.01
N GLN A 115 -8.95 30.46 2.30
CA GLN A 115 -9.59 31.30 3.32
C GLN A 115 -8.92 32.68 3.40
N VAL A 116 -7.59 32.74 3.35
CA VAL A 116 -6.84 34.00 3.34
C VAL A 116 -7.18 34.82 2.10
N GLN A 117 -7.18 34.21 0.91
CA GLN A 117 -7.56 34.89 -0.33
C GLN A 117 -8.99 35.44 -0.28
N LYS A 118 -9.96 34.66 0.23
CA LYS A 118 -11.35 35.12 0.38
C LYS A 118 -11.46 36.33 1.30
N ARG A 119 -10.78 36.31 2.45
CA ARG A 119 -10.77 37.45 3.37
C ARG A 119 -10.12 38.68 2.73
N GLN A 120 -9.01 38.51 2.02
CA GLN A 120 -8.34 39.61 1.32
C GLN A 120 -9.27 40.24 0.27
N GLN A 121 -9.99 39.41 -0.49
CA GLN A 121 -10.96 39.89 -1.48
C GLN A 121 -12.13 40.65 -0.83
N GLN A 122 -12.63 40.18 0.30
CA GLN A 122 -13.66 40.88 1.07
C GLN A 122 -13.17 42.25 1.55
N ILE A 123 -11.98 42.32 2.16
CA ILE A 123 -11.40 43.59 2.62
C ILE A 123 -11.24 44.58 1.46
N VAL A 124 -10.78 44.12 0.29
CA VAL A 124 -10.67 44.99 -0.90
C VAL A 124 -12.04 45.47 -1.39
N GLN A 125 -13.07 44.63 -1.36
CA GLN A 125 -14.42 45.02 -1.72
C GLN A 125 -15.03 46.01 -0.73
N ASP A 126 -14.86 45.76 0.57
CA ASP A 126 -15.34 46.64 1.64
C ASP A 126 -14.67 48.02 1.56
N ASN A 127 -13.36 48.06 1.38
CA ASN A 127 -12.61 49.31 1.20
C ASN A 127 -13.08 50.08 -0.06
N ALA A 128 -13.31 49.37 -1.17
CA ALA A 128 -13.80 50.00 -2.41
C ALA A 128 -15.22 50.56 -2.25
N LEU A 129 -16.08 49.89 -1.47
CA LEU A 129 -17.41 50.40 -1.11
C LEU A 129 -17.31 51.64 -0.23
N ASP A 130 -16.44 51.62 0.78
CA ASP A 130 -16.22 52.76 1.67
C ASP A 130 -15.69 53.98 0.90
N GLU A 131 -14.71 53.80 0.01
CA GLU A 131 -14.20 54.86 -0.87
C GLU A 131 -15.29 55.42 -1.78
N TRP A 132 -16.13 54.56 -2.38
CA TRP A 132 -17.26 54.99 -3.20
C TRP A 132 -18.26 55.83 -2.41
N VAL A 133 -18.59 55.42 -1.17
CA VAL A 133 -19.50 56.18 -0.30
C VAL A 133 -18.92 57.54 0.07
N ILE A 134 -17.61 57.65 0.31
CA ILE A 134 -16.94 58.91 0.62
C ILE A 134 -17.01 59.87 -0.58
N GLN A 135 -16.70 59.38 -1.79
CA GLN A 135 -16.76 60.19 -3.02
C GLN A 135 -18.17 60.72 -3.33
N GLN A 136 -19.22 59.99 -2.96
CA GLN A 136 -20.61 60.45 -3.12
C GLN A 136 -21.06 61.48 -2.09
N LYS A 137 -20.32 61.64 -0.98
CA LYS A 137 -20.65 62.54 0.13
C LYS A 137 -19.90 63.86 0.11
N GLU A 138 -18.92 64.05 -0.77
CA GLU A 138 -18.31 65.37 -1.00
C GLU A 138 -19.32 66.27 -1.74
N PRO A 139 -19.86 67.33 -1.10
CA PRO A 139 -20.68 68.30 -1.80
C PRO A 139 -19.79 69.21 -2.66
N ALA A 140 -20.28 69.53 -3.85
CA ALA A 140 -19.79 70.66 -4.66
C ALA A 140 -20.06 72.01 -3.97
#